data_AF-A0ABD7IP41-F1
#
_entry.id   AF-A0ABD7IP41-F1
#
_cell.length_a   1.000
_cell.length_b   1.000
_cell.length_c   1.000
_cell.angle_alpha   90.00
_cell.angle_beta   90.00
_cell.angle_gamma   90.00
#
_symmetry.space_group_name_H-M   'P 1'
#
loop_
_entity.id
_entity.type
_entity.pdbx_description
1 polymer ?
#
loop_
_entity_poly.entity_id
_entity_poly.type
_entity_poly.pdbx_seq_one_letter_code
_entity_poly.pdbx_strand_id
1 'polypeptide(L)'
;MLKSELNRYVHDRRTRIFAILIIAIPILDFIQVLFSQDFIAFGDPKYRFNPIVASFLSGSQAEHYGQIIFVWFMPILLLGLCADRVIRDHKEQYDVTQIMRLGKKRYYLVGLMVNGIFAFVITGIGLVLNYLLALLVFHGGKDFLTDDLENTNMLTSELSWQYDHTVLTMLIVTIMTVLLATAFSLVCYVLSLMFVNYYVVYTVAFVIWFAQIISKYSTTYLMQPLIEYGLKYQVPSAVIFVAISGAIIGFGYWRMVIRHDDWL
;
A
#
# COMPACT_ATOMS: atom_id res chain seq x y z
N MET A 1 2.97 -20.49 17.16
CA MET A 1 3.15 -20.37 15.70
C MET A 1 3.08 -18.93 15.22
N LEU A 2 2.01 -18.17 15.45
CA LEU A 2 1.95 -16.76 15.00
C LEU A 2 3.17 -15.96 15.51
N LYS A 3 3.47 -16.04 16.81
CA LYS A 3 4.65 -15.39 17.42
C LYS A 3 5.98 -15.86 16.81
N SER A 4 6.12 -17.16 16.51
CA SER A 4 7.36 -17.71 15.94
C SER A 4 7.54 -17.30 14.47
N GLU A 5 6.46 -17.30 13.69
CA GLU A 5 6.48 -16.81 12.30
C GLU A 5 6.77 -15.31 12.26
N LEU A 6 6.08 -14.51 13.08
CA LEU A 6 6.35 -13.08 13.19
C LEU A 6 7.82 -12.82 13.53
N ASN A 7 8.39 -13.57 14.48
CA ASN A 7 9.80 -13.43 14.84
C ASN A 7 10.75 -13.76 13.68
N ARG A 8 10.43 -14.77 12.86
CA ARG A 8 11.18 -15.10 11.64
C ARG A 8 11.12 -13.95 10.63
N TYR A 9 9.98 -13.27 10.48
CA TYR A 9 9.85 -12.10 9.58
C TYR A 9 10.73 -10.93 10.02
N VAL A 10 10.72 -10.60 11.31
CA VAL A 10 11.60 -9.55 11.85
C VAL A 10 13.08 -9.86 11.60
N HIS A 11 13.48 -11.13 11.68
CA HIS A 11 14.89 -11.51 11.60
C HIS A 11 15.42 -11.75 10.18
N ASP A 12 14.57 -11.79 9.15
CA ASP A 12 15.00 -12.06 7.79
C ASP A 12 15.58 -10.82 7.11
N ARG A 13 16.79 -10.93 6.57
CA ARG A 13 17.50 -9.80 5.95
C ARG A 13 16.73 -9.21 4.77
N ARG A 14 16.09 -10.05 3.94
CA ARG A 14 15.32 -9.58 2.78
C ARG A 14 14.08 -8.81 3.21
N THR A 15 13.26 -9.39 4.09
CA THR A 15 12.10 -8.71 4.67
C THR A 15 12.49 -7.37 5.31
N ARG A 16 13.61 -7.31 6.04
CA ARG A 16 14.10 -6.05 6.62
C ARG A 16 14.47 -5.02 5.57
N ILE A 17 15.14 -5.40 4.48
CA ILE A 17 15.48 -4.49 3.39
C ILE A 17 14.21 -3.90 2.77
N PHE A 18 13.23 -4.73 2.43
CA PHE A 18 11.97 -4.25 1.86
C PHE A 18 11.13 -3.43 2.85
N ALA A 19 11.16 -3.78 4.14
CA ALA A 19 10.50 -2.97 5.17
C ALA A 19 11.13 -1.58 5.30
N ILE A 20 12.47 -1.51 5.29
CA ILE A 20 13.19 -0.23 5.28
C ILE A 20 12.86 0.55 4.01
N LEU A 21 12.84 -0.07 2.83
CA LEU A 21 12.47 0.60 1.58
C LEU A 21 11.05 1.17 1.61
N ILE A 22 10.07 0.40 2.08
CA ILE A 22 8.66 0.84 2.19
C ILE A 22 8.52 2.05 3.12
N ILE A 23 9.29 2.11 4.21
CA ILE A 23 9.29 3.24 5.13
C ILE A 23 10.12 4.42 4.58
N ALA A 24 11.24 4.13 3.92
CA ALA A 24 12.15 5.14 3.40
C ALA A 24 11.57 5.91 2.22
N ILE A 25 10.81 5.26 1.32
CA ILE A 25 10.25 5.92 0.13
C ILE A 25 9.40 7.14 0.52
N PRO A 26 8.40 7.05 1.43
CA PRO A 26 7.65 8.22 1.89
C PRO A 26 8.49 9.30 2.58
N ILE A 27 9.57 8.93 3.26
CA ILE A 27 10.45 9.88 3.95
C ILE A 27 11.36 10.61 2.95
N LEU A 28 11.91 9.89 1.96
CA LEU A 28 12.74 10.47 0.91
C LEU A 28 11.94 11.45 0.05
N ASP A 29 10.71 11.08 -0.29
CA ASP A 29 9.78 11.96 -1.00
C ASP A 29 9.47 13.23 -0.18
N PHE A 30 9.22 13.09 1.13
CA PHE A 30 9.09 14.24 2.02
C PHE A 30 10.32 15.15 2.06
N ILE A 31 11.52 14.57 2.08
CA ILE A 31 12.77 15.34 2.05
C ILE A 31 12.89 16.11 0.72
N GLN A 32 12.49 15.50 -0.39
CA GLN A 32 12.46 16.17 -1.69
C GLN A 32 11.48 17.35 -1.70
N VAL A 33 10.28 17.16 -1.14
CA VAL A 33 9.28 18.23 -0.93
C VAL A 33 9.83 19.37 -0.07
N LEU A 34 10.64 19.06 0.94
CA LEU A 34 11.26 20.09 1.77
C LEU A 34 12.29 20.93 0.99
N PHE A 35 13.05 20.30 0.07
CA PHE A 35 14.04 21.00 -0.76
C PHE A 35 13.43 21.75 -1.94
N SER A 36 12.22 21.39 -2.39
CA SER A 36 11.53 22.09 -3.47
C SER A 36 10.90 23.41 -3.03
N GLN A 37 10.75 23.64 -1.71
CA GLN A 37 10.25 24.92 -1.19
C GLN A 37 11.35 25.97 -1.08
N ASP A 38 11.05 27.17 -1.57
CA ASP A 38 11.88 28.34 -1.35
C ASP A 38 11.87 28.73 0.14
N PHE A 39 12.97 28.45 0.84
CA PHE A 39 13.14 28.76 2.27
C PHE A 39 12.91 30.23 2.63
N ILE A 40 13.06 31.15 1.67
CA ILE A 40 12.80 32.58 1.85
C ILE A 40 11.30 32.87 2.01
N ALA A 41 10.43 32.11 1.33
CA ALA A 41 8.97 32.25 1.38
C ALA A 41 8.33 31.42 2.51
N PHE A 42 9.07 30.46 3.08
CA PHE A 42 8.59 29.55 4.13
C PHE A 42 8.08 30.25 5.40
N GLY A 43 8.55 31.47 5.67
CA GLY A 43 8.15 32.27 6.83
C GLY A 43 6.70 32.75 6.80
N ASP A 44 6.10 32.87 5.61
CA ASP A 44 4.72 33.31 5.44
C ASP A 44 3.80 32.09 5.25
N PRO A 45 2.77 31.91 6.11
CA PRO A 45 1.77 30.84 5.99
C PRO A 45 1.11 30.73 4.60
N LYS A 46 1.08 31.82 3.83
CA LYS A 46 0.49 31.84 2.47
C LYS A 46 1.30 31.05 1.45
N TYR A 47 2.63 31.00 1.58
CA TYR A 47 3.51 30.30 0.62
C TYR A 47 4.05 28.97 1.17
N ARG A 48 3.73 28.66 2.42
CA ARG A 48 3.98 27.35 3.02
C ARG A 48 2.89 26.38 2.58
N PHE A 49 3.30 25.24 2.04
CA PHE A 49 2.37 24.18 1.65
C PHE A 49 1.46 23.76 2.79
N ASN A 50 0.21 23.46 2.48
CA ASN A 50 -0.66 22.78 3.42
C ASN A 50 -0.10 21.38 3.71
N PRO A 51 -0.09 20.92 4.97
CA PRO A 51 0.38 19.58 5.33
C PRO A 51 -0.21 18.44 4.49
N ILE A 52 -1.46 18.57 4.02
CA ILE A 52 -2.06 17.58 3.10
C ILE A 52 -1.29 17.51 1.78
N VAL A 53 -1.01 18.66 1.17
CA VAL A 53 -0.33 18.81 -0.12
C VAL A 53 1.14 18.44 -0.03
N ALA A 54 1.79 18.70 1.11
CA ALA A 54 3.18 18.34 1.36
C ALA A 54 3.41 16.87 1.75
N SER A 55 2.33 16.12 2.00
CA SER A 55 2.45 14.71 2.35
C SER A 55 2.67 13.83 1.11
N PHE A 56 3.17 12.62 1.35
CA PHE A 56 3.47 11.64 0.31
C PHE A 56 2.27 11.22 -0.56
N LEU A 57 1.09 11.12 0.06
CA LEU A 57 -0.08 10.59 -0.64
C LEU A 57 -0.76 11.61 -1.56
N SER A 58 -0.48 12.91 -1.40
CA SER A 58 -1.15 13.95 -2.18
C SER A 58 -0.83 13.89 -3.67
N GLY A 59 0.40 13.56 -4.05
CA GLY A 59 0.77 13.55 -5.46
C GLY A 59 0.59 14.91 -6.14
N SER A 60 0.64 16.04 -5.42
CA SER A 60 0.25 17.37 -5.92
C SER A 60 1.39 18.34 -6.33
N GLN A 61 2.64 18.08 -5.95
CA GLN A 61 3.89 18.74 -6.42
C GLN A 61 4.35 18.42 -7.86
N ALA A 62 5.46 19.01 -8.34
CA ALA A 62 5.96 18.74 -9.70
C ALA A 62 6.75 17.42 -9.84
N GLU A 63 7.22 16.84 -8.72
CA GLU A 63 8.19 15.74 -8.72
C GLU A 63 7.76 14.58 -7.80
N HIS A 64 6.69 13.85 -8.16
CA HIS A 64 6.13 12.71 -7.38
C HIS A 64 6.80 11.36 -7.60
N TYR A 65 8.11 11.36 -7.78
CA TYR A 65 8.79 10.13 -8.13
C TYR A 65 8.63 9.06 -7.04
N GLY A 66 8.63 9.47 -5.75
CA GLY A 66 8.43 8.54 -4.64
C GLY A 66 7.05 7.91 -4.64
N GLN A 67 5.99 8.71 -4.82
CA GLN A 67 4.63 8.19 -4.85
C GLN A 67 4.40 7.25 -6.05
N ILE A 68 4.89 7.62 -7.23
CA ILE A 68 4.81 6.77 -8.43
C ILE A 68 5.53 5.45 -8.16
N ILE A 69 6.74 5.48 -7.60
CA ILE A 69 7.51 4.27 -7.28
C ILE A 69 6.72 3.38 -6.33
N PHE A 70 6.19 3.93 -5.25
CA PHE A 70 5.46 3.17 -4.25
C PHE A 70 4.18 2.53 -4.80
N VAL A 71 3.37 3.30 -5.53
CA VAL A 71 2.10 2.83 -6.08
C VAL A 71 2.35 1.83 -7.20
N TRP A 72 3.21 2.14 -8.17
CA TRP A 72 3.39 1.31 -9.36
C TRP A 72 4.18 0.04 -9.04
N PHE A 73 5.21 0.12 -8.21
CA PHE A 73 6.02 -1.04 -7.83
C PHE A 73 5.54 -1.72 -6.53
N MET A 74 4.34 -1.41 -6.04
CA MET A 74 3.73 -2.08 -4.88
C MET A 74 3.81 -3.61 -4.92
N PRO A 75 3.59 -4.31 -6.05
CA PRO A 75 3.71 -5.77 -6.10
C PRO A 75 5.11 -6.25 -5.70
N ILE A 76 6.15 -5.56 -6.18
CA ILE A 76 7.54 -5.92 -5.88
C ILE A 76 7.84 -5.68 -4.41
N LEU A 77 7.39 -4.52 -3.88
CA LEU A 77 7.58 -4.14 -2.48
C LEU A 77 6.93 -5.16 -1.54
N LEU A 78 5.68 -5.55 -1.80
CA LEU A 78 4.93 -6.48 -0.94
C LEU A 78 5.38 -7.94 -1.10
N LEU A 79 5.72 -8.39 -2.31
CA LEU A 79 6.29 -9.72 -2.54
C LEU A 79 7.61 -9.87 -1.78
N GLY A 80 8.51 -8.89 -1.92
CA GLY A 80 9.80 -8.88 -1.23
C GLY A 80 9.68 -8.72 0.28
N LEU A 81 8.66 -8.01 0.77
CA LEU A 81 8.40 -7.85 2.20
C LEU A 81 8.04 -9.19 2.84
N CYS A 82 7.03 -9.88 2.32
CA CYS A 82 6.44 -11.01 3.04
C CYS A 82 6.19 -12.28 2.23
N ALA A 83 5.93 -12.20 0.93
CA ALA A 83 5.47 -13.36 0.17
C ALA A 83 6.60 -14.28 -0.34
N ASP A 84 7.77 -13.72 -0.65
CA ASP A 84 8.94 -14.43 -1.19
C ASP A 84 9.43 -15.58 -0.32
N ARG A 85 9.16 -15.49 0.98
CA ARG A 85 9.50 -16.53 1.95
C ARG A 85 8.82 -17.84 1.60
N VAL A 86 7.58 -17.82 1.15
CA VAL A 86 6.82 -19.03 0.82
C VAL A 86 7.56 -19.87 -0.22
N ILE A 87 8.07 -19.21 -1.25
CA ILE A 87 8.81 -19.84 -2.34
C ILE A 87 10.12 -20.45 -1.82
N ARG A 88 10.79 -19.77 -0.87
CA ARG A 88 12.02 -20.28 -0.24
C ARG A 88 11.74 -21.45 0.70
N ASP A 89 10.74 -21.33 1.56
CA ASP A 89 10.34 -22.36 2.52
C ASP A 89 9.94 -23.66 1.78
N HIS A 90 9.32 -23.55 0.60
CA HIS A 90 9.04 -24.71 -0.26
C HIS A 90 10.30 -25.33 -0.87
N LYS A 91 11.27 -24.52 -1.31
CA LYS A 91 12.55 -25.05 -1.81
C LYS A 91 13.32 -25.82 -0.73
N GLU A 92 13.20 -25.39 0.51
CA GLU A 92 13.84 -26.02 1.68
C GLU A 92 12.97 -27.13 2.31
N GLN A 93 11.78 -27.42 1.76
CA GLN A 93 10.82 -28.41 2.28
C GLN A 93 10.36 -28.12 3.73
N TYR A 94 10.49 -26.87 4.15
CA TYR A 94 10.09 -26.42 5.49
C TYR A 94 8.56 -26.34 5.60
N ASP A 95 7.90 -25.95 4.51
CA ASP A 95 6.44 -25.88 4.41
C ASP A 95 5.77 -27.24 4.63
N VAL A 96 6.32 -28.33 4.07
CA VAL A 96 5.84 -29.71 4.32
C VAL A 96 5.86 -30.04 5.81
N THR A 97 6.95 -29.70 6.50
CA THR A 97 7.08 -29.94 7.94
C THR A 97 6.04 -29.14 8.75
N GLN A 98 5.78 -27.89 8.36
CA GLN A 98 4.76 -27.06 8.99
C GLN A 98 3.34 -27.62 8.73
N ILE A 99 3.04 -27.98 7.49
CA ILE A 99 1.75 -28.53 7.08
C ILE A 99 1.46 -29.85 7.81
N MET A 100 2.44 -30.75 7.94
CA MET A 100 2.30 -32.02 8.67
C MET A 100 2.00 -31.80 10.16
N ARG A 101 2.55 -30.75 10.78
CA ARG A 101 2.33 -30.44 12.20
C ARG A 101 1.00 -29.73 12.48
N LEU A 102 0.49 -28.95 11.53
CA LEU A 102 -0.60 -27.98 11.78
C LEU A 102 -1.86 -28.25 10.98
N GLY A 103 -1.74 -28.96 9.86
CA GLY A 103 -2.76 -29.12 8.83
C GLY A 103 -2.79 -27.96 7.83
N LYS A 104 -3.17 -28.30 6.58
CA LYS A 104 -3.23 -27.38 5.42
C LYS A 104 -4.03 -26.10 5.71
N LYS A 105 -5.23 -26.24 6.30
CA LYS A 105 -6.12 -25.10 6.62
C LYS A 105 -5.46 -24.09 7.56
N ARG A 106 -4.82 -24.57 8.63
CA ARG A 106 -4.22 -23.70 9.64
C ARG A 106 -2.98 -23.01 9.11
N TYR A 107 -2.15 -23.73 8.36
CA TYR A 107 -0.98 -23.15 7.67
C TYR A 107 -1.39 -21.99 6.75
N TYR A 108 -2.42 -22.20 5.92
CA TYR A 108 -2.95 -21.18 5.02
C TYR A 108 -3.41 -19.92 5.76
N LEU A 109 -4.27 -20.08 6.77
CA LEU A 109 -4.84 -18.94 7.51
C LEU A 109 -3.81 -18.18 8.34
N VAL A 110 -2.88 -18.89 8.99
CA VAL A 110 -1.81 -18.24 9.77
C VAL A 110 -0.89 -17.46 8.84
N GLY A 111 -0.54 -18.00 7.68
CA GLY A 111 0.28 -17.26 6.72
C GLY A 111 -0.39 -16.00 6.21
N LEU A 112 -1.70 -16.05 5.89
CA LEU A 112 -2.48 -14.85 5.56
C LEU A 112 -2.43 -13.81 6.69
N MET A 113 -2.69 -14.22 7.94
CA MET A 113 -2.65 -13.30 9.08
C MET A 113 -1.28 -12.66 9.27
N VAL A 114 -0.19 -13.44 9.17
CA VAL A 114 1.16 -12.91 9.35
C VAL A 114 1.53 -11.92 8.24
N ASN A 115 1.27 -12.27 6.98
CA ASN A 115 1.55 -11.40 5.83
C ASN A 115 0.73 -10.10 5.92
N GLY A 116 -0.55 -10.21 6.26
CA GLY A 116 -1.43 -9.05 6.45
C GLY A 116 -0.97 -8.13 7.58
N ILE A 117 -0.62 -8.67 8.75
CA ILE A 117 -0.12 -7.86 9.87
C ILE A 117 1.18 -7.14 9.49
N PHE A 118 2.11 -7.82 8.82
CA PHE A 118 3.36 -7.22 8.38
C PHE A 118 3.14 -6.08 7.38
N ALA A 119 2.34 -6.31 6.34
CA ALA A 119 2.02 -5.29 5.36
C ALA A 119 1.30 -4.09 6.00
N PHE A 120 0.34 -4.35 6.89
CA PHE A 120 -0.41 -3.32 7.61
C PHE A 120 0.51 -2.43 8.46
N VAL A 121 1.34 -3.06 9.31
CA VAL A 121 2.21 -2.34 10.25
C VAL A 121 3.29 -1.55 9.52
N ILE A 122 4.00 -2.17 8.58
CA ILE A 122 5.12 -1.52 7.89
C ILE A 122 4.64 -0.38 6.99
N THR A 123 3.56 -0.61 6.23
CA THR A 123 2.98 0.45 5.38
C THR A 123 2.37 1.56 6.23
N GLY A 124 1.66 1.21 7.30
CA GLY A 124 1.07 2.17 8.23
C GLY A 124 2.12 3.06 8.90
N ILE A 125 3.23 2.47 9.37
CA ILE A 125 4.34 3.24 9.95
C ILE A 125 4.90 4.23 8.93
N GLY A 126 5.18 3.79 7.70
CA GLY A 126 5.75 4.67 6.66
C GLY A 126 4.86 5.88 6.37
N LEU A 127 3.55 5.64 6.16
CA LEU A 127 2.61 6.70 5.81
C LEU A 127 2.27 7.62 6.99
N VAL A 128 2.09 7.08 8.20
CA VAL A 128 1.82 7.88 9.39
C VAL A 128 3.03 8.75 9.75
N LEU A 129 4.25 8.20 9.68
CA LEU A 129 5.46 8.98 9.93
C LEU A 129 5.60 10.12 8.91
N ASN A 130 5.39 9.85 7.62
CA ASN A 130 5.40 10.88 6.59
C ASN A 130 4.40 12.01 6.90
N TYR A 131 3.15 11.66 7.23
CA TYR A 131 2.13 12.68 7.49
C TYR A 131 2.41 13.46 8.79
N LEU A 132 2.95 12.82 9.82
CA LEU A 132 3.38 13.52 11.05
C LEU A 132 4.50 14.51 10.77
N LEU A 133 5.48 14.15 9.94
CA LEU A 133 6.53 15.07 9.50
C LEU A 133 5.95 16.25 8.71
N ALA A 134 4.99 15.99 7.82
CA ALA A 134 4.28 17.05 7.11
C ALA A 134 3.53 18.00 8.04
N LEU A 135 2.83 17.48 9.06
CA LEU A 135 2.14 18.29 10.06
C LEU A 135 3.09 19.15 10.91
N LEU A 136 4.27 18.62 11.24
CA LEU A 136 5.25 19.32 12.07
C LEU A 136 5.97 20.43 11.30
N VAL A 137 6.45 20.12 10.10
CA VAL A 137 7.25 21.07 9.30
C VAL A 137 6.36 22.09 8.62
N PHE A 138 5.27 21.66 7.98
CA PHE A 138 4.37 22.54 7.23
C PHE A 138 3.20 23.07 8.08
N HIS A 139 3.37 23.09 9.40
CA HIS A 139 2.33 23.53 10.33
C HIS A 139 1.80 24.91 9.96
N GLY A 140 0.47 25.05 9.87
CA GLY A 140 -0.18 26.33 9.55
C GLY A 140 -0.03 26.80 8.09
N GLY A 141 0.56 26.00 7.21
CA GLY A 141 0.61 26.29 5.78
C GLY A 141 -0.78 26.24 5.13
N LYS A 142 -1.03 27.17 4.21
CA LYS A 142 -2.33 27.34 3.54
C LYS A 142 -2.26 27.16 2.03
N ASP A 143 -1.07 26.98 1.47
CA ASP A 143 -0.91 26.83 0.03
C ASP A 143 -1.35 25.44 -0.42
N PHE A 144 -2.30 25.39 -1.35
CA PHE A 144 -2.80 24.15 -1.92
C PHE A 144 -2.19 23.80 -3.28
N LEU A 145 -1.20 24.58 -3.77
CA LEU A 145 -0.61 24.43 -5.12
C LEU A 145 -1.64 24.54 -6.26
N THR A 146 -2.86 24.99 -5.95
CA THR A 146 -3.96 25.15 -6.90
C THR A 146 -4.46 26.59 -6.84
N ASP A 147 -4.13 27.39 -7.85
CA ASP A 147 -4.75 28.70 -8.12
C ASP A 147 -6.27 28.57 -8.39
N ASP A 148 -6.79 27.35 -8.57
CA ASP A 148 -8.15 27.05 -9.02
C ASP A 148 -9.25 27.08 -7.94
N LEU A 149 -8.92 27.36 -6.67
CA LEU A 149 -9.95 27.47 -5.61
C LEU A 149 -10.92 28.64 -5.86
N GLU A 150 -10.52 29.62 -6.69
CA GLU A 150 -11.35 30.77 -7.07
C GLU A 150 -12.31 30.48 -8.23
N ASN A 151 -12.14 29.39 -8.98
CA ASN A 151 -13.08 28.98 -10.04
C ASN A 151 -14.10 27.97 -9.51
N THR A 152 -15.09 28.50 -8.77
CA THR A 152 -16.16 27.78 -8.06
C THR A 152 -17.01 26.80 -8.90
N ASN A 153 -16.86 26.78 -10.22
CA ASN A 153 -17.69 25.98 -11.12
C ASN A 153 -17.19 24.55 -11.36
N MET A 154 -15.98 24.19 -10.89
CA MET A 154 -15.41 22.84 -11.04
C MET A 154 -15.24 22.04 -9.73
N LEU A 155 -15.42 22.65 -8.56
CA LEU A 155 -15.35 21.90 -7.30
C LEU A 155 -16.60 21.03 -7.13
N THR A 156 -16.41 19.72 -7.20
CA THR A 156 -17.40 18.76 -6.71
C THR A 156 -17.59 18.95 -5.20
N SER A 157 -18.79 18.67 -4.68
CA SER A 157 -19.10 18.76 -3.25
C SER A 157 -18.14 17.94 -2.37
N GLU A 158 -17.63 16.84 -2.92
CA GLU A 158 -16.69 15.94 -2.30
C GLU A 158 -15.29 16.55 -2.22
N LEU A 159 -14.86 17.28 -3.26
CA LEU A 159 -13.57 17.95 -3.27
C LEU A 159 -13.58 19.15 -2.32
N SER A 160 -14.66 19.95 -2.29
CA SER A 160 -14.77 21.06 -1.34
C SER A 160 -14.71 20.58 0.10
N TRP A 161 -15.37 19.47 0.42
CA TRP A 161 -15.31 18.87 1.75
C TRP A 161 -13.89 18.45 2.14
N GLN A 162 -13.08 17.94 1.19
CA GLN A 162 -11.70 17.55 1.46
C GLN A 162 -10.79 18.74 1.80
N TYR A 163 -11.02 19.89 1.15
CA TYR A 163 -10.33 21.15 1.47
C TYR A 163 -10.70 21.68 2.86
N ASP A 164 -11.97 21.54 3.27
CA ASP A 164 -12.43 21.96 4.60
C ASP A 164 -11.91 21.04 5.72
N HIS A 165 -11.76 19.75 5.43
CA HIS A 165 -11.42 18.71 6.42
C HIS A 165 -10.11 17.99 6.09
N THR A 166 -9.05 18.74 5.79
CA THR A 166 -7.74 18.21 5.34
C THR A 166 -7.18 17.08 6.23
N VAL A 167 -7.19 17.25 7.55
CA VAL A 167 -6.67 16.24 8.48
C VAL A 167 -7.48 14.94 8.44
N LEU A 168 -8.80 15.06 8.38
CA LEU A 168 -9.70 13.90 8.33
C LEU A 168 -9.58 13.17 7.00
N THR A 169 -9.54 13.91 5.89
CA THR A 169 -9.29 13.35 4.55
C THR A 169 -8.02 12.51 4.54
N MET A 170 -6.91 13.03 5.11
CA MET A 170 -5.65 12.30 5.11
C MET A 170 -5.64 11.07 5.99
N LEU A 171 -6.31 11.13 7.13
CA LEU A 171 -6.47 9.95 7.96
C LEU A 171 -7.25 8.86 7.21
N ILE A 172 -8.34 9.22 6.53
CA ILE A 172 -9.16 8.28 5.74
C ILE A 172 -8.32 7.68 4.61
N VAL A 173 -7.66 8.50 3.79
CA VAL A 173 -6.85 8.03 2.65
C VAL A 173 -5.67 7.18 3.10
N THR A 174 -5.03 7.52 4.22
CA THR A 174 -3.97 6.70 4.82
C THR A 174 -4.49 5.33 5.22
N ILE A 175 -5.62 5.26 5.94
CA ILE A 175 -6.23 3.99 6.32
C ILE A 175 -6.60 3.17 5.08
N MET A 176 -7.23 3.79 4.09
CA MET A 176 -7.60 3.11 2.84
C MET A 176 -6.39 2.54 2.13
N THR A 177 -5.31 3.31 2.01
CA THR A 177 -4.05 2.88 1.39
C THR A 177 -3.42 1.70 2.14
N VAL A 178 -3.40 1.75 3.47
CA VAL A 178 -2.86 0.66 4.30
C VAL A 178 -3.70 -0.61 4.15
N LEU A 179 -5.03 -0.51 4.16
CA LEU A 179 -5.94 -1.64 3.97
C LEU A 179 -5.76 -2.28 2.59
N LEU A 180 -5.57 -1.45 1.58
CA LEU A 180 -5.36 -1.86 0.20
C LEU A 180 -4.04 -2.60 0.03
N ALA A 181 -2.93 -2.03 0.53
CA ALA A 181 -1.63 -2.69 0.56
C ALA A 181 -1.69 -4.01 1.35
N THR A 182 -2.44 -4.03 2.47
CA THR A 182 -2.67 -5.23 3.27
C THR A 182 -3.39 -6.31 2.46
N ALA A 183 -4.53 -5.99 1.86
CA ALA A 183 -5.29 -6.93 1.04
C ALA A 183 -4.48 -7.45 -0.16
N PHE A 184 -3.70 -6.58 -0.81
CA PHE A 184 -2.86 -6.98 -1.92
C PHE A 184 -1.68 -7.85 -1.48
N SER A 185 -1.14 -7.66 -0.27
CA SER A 185 -0.13 -8.57 0.31
C SER A 185 -0.67 -10.00 0.52
N LEU A 186 -1.97 -10.13 0.84
CA LEU A 186 -2.63 -11.43 0.96
C LEU A 186 -2.72 -12.12 -0.41
N VAL A 187 -3.05 -11.36 -1.46
CA VAL A 187 -3.03 -11.86 -2.84
C VAL A 187 -1.62 -12.34 -3.21
N CYS A 188 -0.59 -11.53 -2.93
CA CYS A 188 0.81 -11.88 -3.16
C CYS A 188 1.22 -13.18 -2.44
N TYR A 189 0.83 -13.34 -1.17
CA TYR A 189 1.06 -14.56 -0.40
C TYR A 189 0.40 -15.79 -1.06
N VAL A 190 -0.87 -15.67 -1.46
CA VAL A 190 -1.61 -16.77 -2.08
C VAL A 190 -1.02 -17.16 -3.44
N LEU A 191 -0.63 -16.19 -4.25
CA LEU A 191 0.06 -16.45 -5.52
C LEU A 191 1.40 -17.17 -5.28
N SER A 192 2.13 -16.77 -4.25
CA SER A 192 3.41 -17.40 -3.87
C SER A 192 3.25 -18.86 -3.47
N LEU A 193 2.16 -19.19 -2.76
CA LEU A 193 1.78 -20.56 -2.47
C LEU A 193 1.48 -21.33 -3.77
N MET A 194 0.70 -20.74 -4.69
CA MET A 194 0.14 -21.44 -5.86
C MET A 194 1.15 -21.79 -6.95
N PHE A 195 2.17 -20.95 -7.15
CA PHE A 195 3.09 -21.09 -8.29
C PHE A 195 4.53 -21.43 -7.89
N VAL A 196 4.93 -21.16 -6.64
CA VAL A 196 6.26 -21.50 -6.09
C VAL A 196 7.44 -21.14 -7.02
N ASN A 197 7.30 -20.07 -7.80
CA ASN A 197 8.30 -19.64 -8.76
C ASN A 197 8.32 -18.10 -8.80
N TYR A 198 9.47 -17.52 -8.46
CA TYR A 198 9.64 -16.06 -8.42
C TYR A 198 9.22 -15.39 -9.72
N TYR A 199 9.65 -15.89 -10.87
CA TYR A 199 9.34 -15.27 -12.16
C TYR A 199 7.83 -15.24 -12.44
N VAL A 200 7.13 -16.33 -12.16
CA VAL A 200 5.69 -16.44 -12.39
C VAL A 200 4.92 -15.57 -11.40
N VAL A 201 5.27 -15.64 -10.11
CA VAL A 201 4.56 -14.93 -9.04
C VAL A 201 4.68 -13.41 -9.22
N TYR A 202 5.88 -12.91 -9.49
CA TYR A 202 6.10 -11.49 -9.73
C TYR A 202 5.33 -11.01 -10.96
N THR A 203 5.40 -11.76 -12.07
CA THR A 203 4.70 -11.39 -13.31
C THR A 203 3.19 -11.33 -13.10
N VAL A 204 2.61 -12.37 -12.48
CA VAL A 204 1.16 -12.45 -12.26
C VAL A 204 0.69 -11.37 -11.28
N ALA A 205 1.41 -11.15 -10.18
CA ALA A 205 1.08 -10.09 -9.23
C ALA A 205 1.12 -8.71 -9.90
N PHE A 206 2.15 -8.45 -10.72
CA PHE A 206 2.29 -7.18 -11.43
C PHE A 206 1.15 -6.96 -12.43
N VAL A 207 0.80 -7.98 -13.21
CA VAL A 207 -0.33 -7.91 -14.16
C VAL A 207 -1.65 -7.63 -13.43
N ILE A 208 -1.93 -8.33 -12.33
CA ILE A 208 -3.16 -8.13 -11.52
C ILE A 208 -3.22 -6.71 -10.95
N TRP A 209 -2.09 -6.19 -10.49
CA TRP A 209 -2.02 -4.84 -9.92
C TRP A 209 -2.16 -3.75 -10.98
N PHE A 210 -1.39 -3.84 -12.07
CA PHE A 210 -1.43 -2.85 -13.15
C PHE A 210 -2.77 -2.82 -13.87
N ALA A 211 -3.41 -3.98 -14.05
CA ALA A 211 -4.77 -4.03 -14.60
C ALA A 211 -5.75 -3.18 -13.76
N GLN A 212 -5.54 -3.12 -12.45
CA GLN A 212 -6.38 -2.35 -11.54
C GLN A 212 -6.01 -0.86 -11.50
N ILE A 213 -4.74 -0.51 -11.70
CA ILE A 213 -4.30 0.89 -11.83
C ILE A 213 -4.78 1.51 -13.15
N ILE A 214 -4.69 0.79 -14.27
CA ILE A 214 -5.01 1.32 -15.61
C ILE A 214 -6.53 1.32 -15.86
N SER A 215 -7.30 0.56 -15.10
CA SER A 215 -8.76 0.51 -15.20
C SER A 215 -9.40 1.88 -15.02
N LYS A 216 -10.55 2.10 -15.68
CA LYS A 216 -11.41 3.28 -15.46
C LYS A 216 -11.71 3.52 -13.97
N TYR A 217 -11.86 2.44 -13.20
CA TYR A 217 -12.04 2.49 -11.75
C TYR A 217 -10.73 2.20 -11.03
N SER A 218 -9.76 3.09 -11.25
CA SER A 218 -8.39 2.92 -10.77
C SER A 218 -8.31 2.84 -9.25
N THR A 219 -7.53 1.87 -8.77
CA THR A 219 -7.23 1.70 -7.34
C THR A 219 -6.48 2.90 -6.74
N THR A 220 -5.82 3.71 -7.57
CA THR A 220 -5.14 4.93 -7.11
C THR A 220 -6.09 5.99 -6.56
N TYR A 221 -7.36 5.98 -6.99
CA TYR A 221 -8.38 6.92 -6.48
C TYR A 221 -8.66 6.76 -4.98
N LEU A 222 -8.32 5.59 -4.41
CA LEU A 222 -8.43 5.31 -2.97
C LEU A 222 -7.17 5.71 -2.19
N MET A 223 -6.08 5.99 -2.91
CA MET A 223 -4.75 6.23 -2.35
C MET A 223 -4.34 7.70 -2.38
N GLN A 224 -5.07 8.53 -3.12
CA GLN A 224 -4.77 9.95 -3.31
C GLN A 224 -5.89 10.84 -2.73
N PRO A 225 -5.56 11.84 -1.90
CA PRO A 225 -6.46 12.91 -1.50
C PRO A 225 -6.52 13.99 -2.59
N LEU A 226 -7.46 14.92 -2.46
CA LEU A 226 -7.57 16.14 -3.28
C LEU A 226 -7.67 15.88 -4.79
N ILE A 227 -8.16 14.71 -5.18
CA ILE A 227 -8.43 14.36 -6.58
C ILE A 227 -9.84 14.79 -7.00
N GLU A 228 -10.00 15.12 -8.27
CA GLU A 228 -11.30 15.48 -8.87
C GLU A 228 -12.31 14.30 -8.89
N TYR A 229 -11.80 13.07 -8.74
CA TYR A 229 -12.60 11.85 -8.75
C TYR A 229 -13.28 11.62 -7.39
N GLY A 230 -14.57 11.95 -7.32
CA GLY A 230 -15.39 11.69 -6.13
C GLY A 230 -15.79 10.21 -5.92
N LEU A 231 -16.71 10.01 -4.97
CA LEU A 231 -17.15 8.67 -4.51
C LEU A 231 -17.67 7.76 -5.64
N LYS A 232 -18.20 8.34 -6.71
CA LYS A 232 -18.65 7.63 -7.91
C LYS A 232 -17.57 6.75 -8.56
N TYR A 233 -16.30 7.10 -8.41
CA TYR A 233 -15.17 6.31 -8.93
C TYR A 233 -14.48 5.50 -7.83
N GLN A 234 -14.36 6.08 -6.63
CA GLN A 234 -13.73 5.43 -5.48
C GLN A 234 -14.49 4.17 -5.04
N VAL A 235 -15.81 4.24 -4.91
CA VAL A 235 -16.61 3.09 -4.43
C VAL A 235 -16.54 1.89 -5.40
N PRO A 236 -16.78 2.05 -6.71
CA PRO A 236 -16.61 0.94 -7.64
C PRO A 236 -15.18 0.40 -7.67
N SER A 237 -14.16 1.26 -7.54
CA SER A 237 -12.77 0.83 -7.47
C SER A 237 -12.53 -0.10 -6.28
N ALA A 238 -13.00 0.29 -5.09
CA ALA A 238 -12.88 -0.53 -3.88
C ALA A 238 -13.61 -1.88 -4.03
N VAL A 239 -14.82 -1.87 -4.59
CA VAL A 239 -15.61 -3.09 -4.80
C VAL A 239 -14.90 -4.04 -5.77
N ILE A 240 -14.41 -3.54 -6.91
CA ILE A 240 -13.69 -4.34 -7.91
C ILE A 240 -12.42 -4.92 -7.31
N PHE A 241 -11.64 -4.11 -6.58
CA PHE A 241 -10.40 -4.55 -5.95
C PHE A 241 -10.64 -5.65 -4.92
N VAL A 242 -11.63 -5.47 -4.04
CA VAL A 242 -12.01 -6.49 -3.04
C VAL A 242 -12.54 -7.75 -3.71
N ALA A 243 -13.34 -7.63 -4.77
CA ALA A 243 -13.88 -8.78 -5.50
C ALA A 243 -12.77 -9.61 -6.15
N ILE A 244 -11.83 -8.97 -6.86
CA ILE A 244 -10.68 -9.65 -7.49
C ILE A 244 -9.79 -10.30 -6.42
N SER A 245 -9.45 -9.55 -5.37
CA SER A 245 -8.61 -10.06 -4.27
C SER A 245 -9.28 -11.25 -3.56
N GLY A 246 -10.58 -11.14 -3.26
CA GLY A 246 -11.37 -12.19 -2.65
C GLY A 246 -11.49 -13.43 -3.53
N ALA A 247 -11.65 -13.27 -4.84
CA ALA A 247 -11.68 -14.38 -5.79
C ALA A 247 -10.34 -15.15 -5.83
N ILE A 248 -9.21 -14.44 -5.84
CA ILE A 248 -7.88 -15.06 -5.84
C ILE A 248 -7.62 -15.79 -4.51
N ILE A 249 -7.94 -15.16 -3.37
CA ILE A 249 -7.79 -15.76 -2.04
C ILE A 249 -8.72 -16.97 -1.89
N GLY A 250 -9.96 -16.89 -2.38
CA GLY A 250 -10.91 -17.99 -2.36
C GLY A 250 -10.47 -19.17 -3.23
N PHE A 251 -10.01 -18.89 -4.45
CA PHE A 251 -9.46 -19.89 -5.35
C PHE A 251 -8.20 -20.56 -4.78
N GLY A 252 -7.31 -19.76 -4.18
CA GLY A 252 -6.14 -20.25 -3.46
C GLY A 252 -6.53 -21.18 -2.31
N TYR A 253 -7.53 -20.81 -1.50
CA TYR A 253 -8.03 -21.68 -0.43
C TYR A 253 -8.57 -23.01 -0.98
N TRP A 254 -9.39 -22.97 -2.03
CA TRP A 254 -9.92 -24.17 -2.66
C TRP A 254 -8.80 -25.08 -3.17
N ARG A 255 -7.82 -24.53 -3.89
CA ARG A 255 -6.69 -25.29 -4.44
C ARG A 255 -5.77 -25.86 -3.35
N MET A 256 -5.48 -25.09 -2.30
CA MET A 256 -4.48 -25.46 -1.31
C MET A 256 -5.02 -26.30 -0.16
N VAL A 257 -6.29 -26.14 0.18
CA VAL A 257 -6.89 -26.76 1.37
C VAL A 257 -7.90 -27.84 1.02
N ILE A 258 -8.75 -27.61 0.02
CA ILE A 258 -9.86 -28.52 -0.32
C ILE A 258 -9.42 -29.57 -1.33
N ARG A 259 -8.65 -29.18 -2.34
CA ARG A 259 -8.18 -30.11 -3.35
C ARG A 259 -7.16 -31.08 -2.73
N HIS A 260 -7.43 -32.37 -2.88
CA HIS A 260 -6.63 -33.47 -2.35
C HIS A 260 -5.36 -33.76 -3.16
N ASP A 261 -4.90 -32.83 -4.01
CA ASP A 261 -3.63 -33.00 -4.69
C ASP A 261 -2.53 -33.11 -3.60
N ASP A 262 -1.74 -34.18 -3.71
CA ASP A 262 -0.67 -34.49 -2.78
C ASP A 262 0.38 -33.38 -2.86
N TRP A 263 0.62 -32.74 -1.72
CA TRP A 263 1.68 -31.76 -1.54
C TRP A 263 3.05 -32.47 -1.35
N LEU A 264 3.24 -33.61 -2.01
CA LEU A 264 4.38 -34.52 -1.88
C LEU A 264 5.00 -34.79 -3.25
#